data_AF-A0AAE4YDE8-F1
#
_entry.id   AF-A0AAE4YDE8-F1
#
_cell.length_a   1.000
_cell.length_b   1.000
_cell.length_c   1.000
_cell.angle_alpha   90.00
_cell.angle_beta   90.00
_cell.angle_gamma   90.00
#
_symmetry.space_group_name_H-M   'P 1'
#
loop_
_entity.id
_entity.type
_entity.pdbx_description
1 polymer ?
#
loop_
_entity_poly.entity_id
_entity_poly.type
_entity_poly.pdbx_seq_one_letter_code
_entity_poly.pdbx_strand_id
1 'polypeptide(L)'
;MKRALALTLALSGCLPADIPQNRADGPLTLPLVDGRSSLVRRDPFDYSVSRTQTAHGFEFRVTRMGRDFDYSEGLVAKKAAEAYCAQFNRGFSATAMGRFSQPNSWVFDGDCA
;
A
#
# COMPACT_ATOMS: atom_id res chain seq x y z
N MET A 1 -8.82 43.05 61.30
CA MET A 1 -8.00 41.87 60.95
C MET A 1 -7.61 41.96 59.47
N LYS A 2 -6.37 41.58 59.16
CA LYS A 2 -5.56 41.99 58.00
C LYS A 2 -5.98 41.33 56.67
N ARG A 3 -5.94 42.10 55.58
CA ARG A 3 -5.97 41.60 54.19
C ARG A 3 -4.60 41.00 53.86
N ALA A 4 -4.58 39.83 53.23
CA ALA A 4 -3.37 39.27 52.62
C ALA A 4 -3.69 38.81 51.20
N LEU A 5 -3.11 39.52 50.23
CA LEU A 5 -2.89 39.06 48.86
C LEU A 5 -1.99 37.82 48.91
N ALA A 6 -2.33 36.76 48.20
CA ALA A 6 -1.41 35.66 47.93
C ALA A 6 -1.28 35.43 46.42
N LEU A 7 -0.04 35.52 45.99
CA LEU A 7 0.46 35.52 44.62
C LEU A 7 0.61 34.09 44.08
N THR A 8 0.54 34.02 42.76
CA THR A 8 0.61 32.89 41.82
C THR A 8 1.76 31.90 42.03
N LEU A 9 1.53 30.61 41.73
CA LEU A 9 2.55 29.67 41.22
C LEU A 9 1.85 28.54 40.44
N ALA A 10 1.79 28.68 39.12
CA ALA A 10 1.35 27.65 38.20
C ALA A 10 2.50 26.66 37.97
N LEU A 11 2.36 25.44 38.48
CA LEU A 11 3.26 24.33 38.15
C LEU A 11 2.65 23.51 37.01
N SER A 12 3.35 23.53 35.87
CA SER A 12 3.19 22.68 34.71
C SER A 12 2.94 21.21 35.08
N GLY A 13 1.70 20.76 34.89
CA GLY A 13 1.39 19.34 34.76
C GLY A 13 1.63 18.94 33.31
N CYS A 14 2.50 17.94 33.10
CA CYS A 14 2.75 17.32 31.80
C CYS A 14 1.44 16.85 31.18
N LEU A 15 1.10 17.37 30.00
CA LEU A 15 0.06 16.78 29.15
C LEU A 15 0.51 15.36 28.76
N PRO A 16 -0.40 14.37 28.72
CA PRO A 16 -0.07 13.10 28.10
C PRO A 16 0.25 13.38 26.62
N ALA A 17 1.44 12.97 26.19
CA ALA A 17 1.73 12.88 24.78
C ALA A 17 0.81 11.79 24.21
N ASP A 18 -0.31 12.21 23.66
CA ASP A 18 -1.13 11.40 22.75
C ASP A 18 -0.19 10.98 21.61
N ILE A 19 0.34 9.76 21.70
CA ILE A 19 0.92 9.10 20.53
C ILE A 19 -0.27 8.85 19.63
N PRO A 20 -0.39 9.51 18.47
CA PRO A 20 -1.52 9.27 17.59
C PRO A 20 -1.51 7.78 17.24
N GLN A 21 -2.53 7.06 17.73
CA GLN A 21 -2.80 5.71 17.25
C GLN A 21 -2.94 5.85 15.73
N ASN A 22 -1.96 5.28 15.02
CA ASN A 22 -1.94 5.20 13.57
C ASN A 22 -3.05 4.22 13.14
N ARG A 23 -4.30 4.66 13.31
CA ARG A 23 -5.48 4.06 12.69
C ARG A 23 -5.25 4.22 11.20
N ALA A 24 -5.03 3.12 10.52
CA ALA A 24 -5.07 3.04 9.08
C ALA A 24 -6.53 3.22 8.59
N ASP A 25 -7.13 4.38 8.88
CA ASP A 25 -8.44 4.83 8.40
C ASP A 25 -8.28 5.94 7.34
N GLY A 26 -7.09 6.08 6.76
CA GLY A 26 -6.84 6.91 5.58
C GLY A 26 -6.74 6.03 4.33
N PRO A 27 -7.31 6.43 3.19
CA PRO A 27 -7.04 5.73 1.94
C PRO A 27 -5.54 5.80 1.67
N LEU A 28 -4.89 4.63 1.61
CA LEU A 28 -3.49 4.49 1.19
C LEU A 28 -3.37 5.06 -0.23
N THR A 29 -2.89 6.30 -0.33
CA THR A 29 -2.76 6.99 -1.62
C THR A 29 -1.28 7.29 -1.87
N LEU A 30 -0.81 6.84 -3.05
CA LEU A 30 0.31 7.32 -3.91
C LEU A 30 1.48 6.33 -4.16
N PRO A 31 2.11 6.33 -5.37
CA PRO A 31 2.03 7.37 -6.42
C PRO A 31 1.53 6.93 -7.81
N LEU A 32 0.91 7.86 -8.54
CA LEU A 32 0.64 7.78 -9.98
C LEU A 32 1.86 8.25 -10.78
N VAL A 33 2.30 7.46 -11.76
CA VAL A 33 3.00 8.00 -12.96
C VAL A 33 2.35 7.53 -14.28
N ASP A 34 1.34 6.65 -14.19
CA ASP A 34 0.25 6.46 -15.18
C ASP A 34 -0.98 5.84 -14.47
N GLY A 35 -0.75 5.14 -13.35
CA GLY A 35 -1.36 5.48 -12.06
C GLY A 35 -2.76 4.96 -11.77
N ARG A 36 -3.28 4.05 -12.59
CA ARG A 36 -4.47 3.29 -12.21
C ARG A 36 -4.04 2.15 -11.29
N SER A 37 -4.38 2.27 -10.01
CA SER A 37 -4.51 1.11 -9.13
C SER A 37 -5.91 0.53 -9.30
N SER A 38 -6.04 -0.79 -9.25
CA SER A 38 -7.34 -1.45 -9.26
C SER A 38 -7.36 -2.61 -8.29
N LEU A 39 -8.50 -2.79 -7.65
CA LEU A 39 -8.75 -3.94 -6.81
C LEU A 39 -9.08 -5.13 -7.71
N VAL A 40 -8.32 -6.20 -7.52
CA VAL A 40 -8.49 -7.49 -8.17
C VAL A 40 -8.90 -8.46 -7.07
N ARG A 41 -10.14 -8.93 -7.11
CA ARG A 41 -10.61 -9.98 -6.21
C ARG A 41 -10.27 -11.34 -6.80
N ARG A 42 -9.53 -12.14 -6.05
CA ARG A 42 -9.24 -13.54 -6.40
C ARG A 42 -9.29 -14.37 -5.14
N ASP A 43 -10.30 -15.23 -5.06
CA ASP A 43 -10.52 -16.08 -3.89
C ASP A 43 -9.22 -16.78 -3.44
N PRO A 44 -8.86 -16.69 -2.14
CA PRO A 44 -9.61 -16.11 -1.03
C PRO A 44 -9.22 -14.66 -0.66
N PHE A 45 -8.43 -13.96 -1.49
CA PHE A 45 -7.85 -12.66 -1.14
C PHE A 45 -8.21 -11.54 -2.11
N ASP A 46 -8.01 -10.31 -1.64
CA ASP A 46 -7.99 -9.12 -2.49
C ASP A 46 -6.57 -8.68 -2.77
N TYR A 47 -6.40 -8.12 -3.96
CA TYR A 47 -5.12 -7.60 -4.41
C TYR A 47 -5.33 -6.17 -4.91
N SER A 48 -4.48 -5.25 -4.47
CA SER A 48 -4.30 -3.96 -5.14
C SER A 48 -3.23 -4.14 -6.20
N VAL A 49 -3.58 -3.91 -7.47
CA VAL A 49 -2.63 -3.95 -8.58
C VAL A 49 -2.46 -2.54 -9.11
N SER A 50 -1.25 -2.00 -9.07
CA SER A 50 -0.92 -0.69 -9.62
C SER A 50 0.07 -0.81 -10.77
N ARG A 51 -0.19 -0.10 -11.86
CA ARG A 51 0.69 0.00 -13.02
C ARG A 51 1.36 1.37 -13.07
N THR A 52 2.68 1.38 -13.19
CA THR A 52 3.49 2.60 -13.17
C THR A 52 4.44 2.61 -14.36
N GLN A 53 4.50 3.73 -15.08
CA GLN A 53 5.54 3.94 -16.09
C GLN A 53 6.88 4.25 -15.40
N THR A 54 7.95 3.61 -15.86
CA THR A 54 9.32 3.81 -15.39
C THR A 54 10.22 4.22 -16.55
N ALA A 55 11.47 4.61 -16.26
CA ALA A 55 12.46 4.91 -17.29
C ALA A 55 12.79 3.70 -18.20
N HIS A 56 12.44 2.49 -17.77
CA HIS A 56 12.76 1.23 -18.46
C HIS A 56 11.53 0.51 -19.03
N GLY A 57 10.34 1.12 -18.96
CA GLY A 57 9.09 0.52 -19.45
C GLY A 57 7.96 0.67 -18.45
N PHE A 58 7.19 -0.40 -18.23
CA PHE A 58 6.12 -0.43 -17.24
C PHE A 58 6.45 -1.42 -16.12
N GLU A 59 5.99 -1.09 -14.92
CA GLU A 59 6.10 -1.92 -13.73
C GLU A 59 4.70 -2.13 -13.14
N PHE A 60 4.39 -3.36 -12.76
CA PHE A 60 3.24 -3.68 -11.93
C PHE A 60 3.67 -3.96 -10.50
N ARG A 61 3.00 -3.34 -9.55
CA ARG A 61 3.04 -3.73 -8.15
C ARG A 61 1.74 -4.42 -7.79
N VAL A 62 1.85 -5.62 -7.25
CA VAL A 62 0.74 -6.42 -6.75
C VAL A 62 0.88 -6.51 -5.23
N THR A 63 -0.08 -5.95 -4.53
CA THR A 63 -0.13 -5.95 -3.06
C THR A 63 -1.31 -6.78 -2.58
N ARG A 64 -1.08 -7.80 -1.76
CA ARG A 64 -2.17 -8.58 -1.16
C ARG A 64 -2.72 -7.83 0.06
N MET A 65 -4.04 -7.78 0.15
CA MET A 65 -4.75 -7.16 1.26
C MET A 65 -4.96 -8.18 2.40
N GLY A 66 -4.73 -7.75 3.64
CA GLY A 66 -5.06 -8.51 4.84
C GLY A 66 -4.08 -9.62 5.25
N ARG A 67 -3.11 -9.99 4.40
CA ARG A 67 -1.97 -10.83 4.78
C ARG A 67 -0.77 -10.62 3.87
N ASP A 68 0.39 -11.01 4.36
CA ASP A 68 1.63 -11.06 3.60
C ASP A 68 1.62 -12.16 2.53
N PHE A 69 2.51 -12.01 1.54
CA PHE A 69 2.93 -13.08 0.65
C PHE A 69 4.07 -13.87 1.30
N ASP A 70 4.05 -15.18 1.08
CA ASP A 70 5.24 -16.00 1.22
C ASP A 70 6.11 -15.84 -0.03
N TYR A 71 7.42 -16.06 0.11
CA TYR A 71 8.38 -15.92 -1.00
C TYR A 71 8.09 -16.85 -2.19
N SER A 72 7.42 -17.98 -1.95
CA SER A 72 7.01 -18.92 -3.00
C SER A 72 5.74 -18.48 -3.75
N GLU A 73 5.02 -17.47 -3.27
CA GLU A 73 3.71 -17.07 -3.81
C GLU A 73 3.80 -16.09 -5.00
N GLY A 74 4.95 -15.97 -5.66
CA GLY A 74 5.12 -15.13 -6.84
C GLY A 74 4.16 -15.49 -7.98
N LEU A 75 3.83 -16.78 -8.15
CA LEU A 75 2.81 -17.21 -9.12
C LEU A 75 1.40 -16.69 -8.78
N VAL A 76 1.07 -16.59 -7.50
CA VAL A 76 -0.21 -16.06 -7.05
C VAL A 76 -0.29 -14.56 -7.35
N ALA A 77 0.78 -13.82 -7.10
CA ALA A 77 0.86 -12.42 -7.46
C ALA A 77 0.78 -12.20 -8.98
N LYS A 78 1.46 -13.03 -9.78
CA LYS A 78 1.40 -12.98 -11.25
C LYS A 78 -0.04 -13.18 -11.75
N LYS A 79 -0.75 -14.15 -11.17
CA LYS A 79 -2.17 -14.42 -11.46
C LYS A 79 -3.10 -13.24 -11.13
N ALA A 80 -2.74 -12.39 -10.17
CA ALA A 80 -3.49 -11.16 -9.90
C ALA A 80 -3.19 -10.07 -10.95
N ALA A 81 -1.93 -9.93 -11.39
CA ALA A 81 -1.57 -9.04 -12.50
C ALA A 81 -2.22 -9.47 -13.84
N GLU A 82 -2.29 -10.78 -14.11
CA GLU A 82 -3.03 -11.35 -15.24
C GLU A 82 -4.51 -10.96 -15.19
N ALA A 83 -5.14 -11.10 -14.02
CA ALA A 83 -6.54 -10.73 -13.84
C ALA A 83 -6.77 -9.21 -14.00
N TYR A 84 -5.82 -8.37 -13.58
CA TYR A 84 -5.85 -6.94 -13.86
C TYR A 84 -5.88 -6.67 -15.37
N CYS A 85 -4.94 -7.24 -16.15
CA CYS A 85 -4.91 -7.02 -17.59
C CYS A 85 -6.17 -7.54 -18.32
N ALA A 86 -6.73 -8.66 -17.83
CA ALA A 86 -7.96 -9.22 -18.37
C ALA A 86 -9.17 -8.27 -18.24
N GLN A 87 -9.21 -7.38 -17.22
CA GLN A 87 -10.26 -6.36 -17.09
C GLN A 87 -10.28 -5.39 -18.29
N PHE A 88 -9.15 -5.26 -18.99
CA PHE A 88 -8.99 -4.41 -20.16
C PHE A 88 -8.96 -5.21 -21.48
N ASN A 89 -9.33 -6.50 -21.47
CA ASN A 89 -9.24 -7.41 -22.61
C ASN A 89 -7.82 -7.55 -23.19
N ARG A 90 -6.80 -7.51 -22.32
CA ARG A 90 -5.38 -7.66 -22.68
C ARG A 90 -4.76 -8.84 -21.96
N GLY A 91 -3.72 -9.42 -22.55
CA GLY A 91 -2.90 -10.42 -21.88
C GLY A 91 -1.95 -9.75 -20.89
N PHE A 92 -1.41 -10.51 -19.93
CA PHE A 92 -0.23 -10.06 -19.21
C PHE A 92 1.02 -10.59 -19.92
N SER A 93 2.06 -9.76 -20.03
CA SER A 93 3.29 -10.16 -20.72
C SER A 93 3.87 -11.46 -20.15
N ALA A 94 4.01 -12.48 -21.00
CA ALA A 94 4.53 -13.79 -20.58
C ALA A 94 5.98 -13.69 -20.07
N THR A 95 6.74 -12.73 -20.59
CA THR A 95 8.14 -12.48 -20.22
C THR A 95 8.29 -11.58 -19.00
N ALA A 96 7.19 -11.11 -18.39
CA ALA A 96 7.25 -10.28 -17.21
C ALA A 96 7.83 -11.07 -16.03
N MET A 97 8.98 -10.62 -15.54
CA MET A 97 9.70 -11.24 -14.43
C MET A 97 9.27 -10.58 -13.13
N GLY A 98 8.95 -11.41 -12.14
CA GLY A 98 8.49 -10.97 -10.82
C GLY A 98 9.61 -11.02 -9.79
N ARG A 99 9.63 -10.05 -8.88
CA ARG A 99 10.47 -10.05 -7.68
C ARG A 99 9.64 -9.75 -6.44
N PHE A 100 10.00 -10.41 -5.34
CA PHE A 100 9.47 -10.07 -4.03
C PHE A 100 10.04 -8.71 -3.60
N SER A 101 9.17 -7.76 -3.24
CA SER A 101 9.58 -6.40 -2.90
C SER A 101 9.38 -6.09 -1.42
N GLN A 102 8.26 -6.50 -0.84
CA GLN A 102 7.87 -6.25 0.55
C GLN A 102 7.04 -7.44 1.04
N PRO A 103 6.84 -7.62 2.37
CA PRO A 103 6.08 -8.72 2.94
C PRO A 103 4.77 -9.03 2.22
N ASN A 104 3.99 -8.04 1.81
CA ASN A 104 2.73 -8.20 1.08
C ASN A 104 2.78 -7.78 -0.39
N SER A 105 3.96 -7.61 -0.99
CA SER A 105 4.08 -7.01 -2.32
C SER A 105 5.06 -7.73 -3.25
N TRP A 106 4.58 -7.98 -4.46
CA TRP A 106 5.39 -8.41 -5.60
C TRP A 106 5.42 -7.34 -6.66
N VAL A 107 6.54 -7.27 -7.36
CA VAL A 107 6.76 -6.31 -8.44
C VAL A 107 7.12 -7.05 -9.71
N PHE A 108 6.51 -6.69 -10.83
CA PHE A 108 6.74 -7.28 -12.14
C PHE A 108 7.16 -6.23 -13.14
N ASP A 109 8.28 -6.46 -13.82
CA ASP A 109 8.74 -5.61 -14.92
C ASP A 109 8.04 -6.09 -16.21
N GLY A 110 7.08 -5.31 -16.72
CA GLY A 110 6.26 -5.70 -17.86
C GLY A 110 4.97 -4.90 -18.00
N ASP A 111 4.24 -5.15 -19.09
CA ASP A 111 2.98 -4.49 -19.41
C ASP A 111 1.85 -5.51 -19.72
N CYS A 112 0.62 -5.02 -19.86
CA CYS A 112 -0.43 -5.74 -20.55
C CYS A 112 -0.15 -5.78 -22.06
N ALA A 113 -0.14 -6.97 -22.66
CA ALA A 113 0.03 -7.21 -24.09
C ALA A 113 -1.30 -7.13 -24.84
#